data_AF-A0A388TJQ9-F1
#
_entry.id   AF-A0A388TJQ9-F1
#
_cell.length_a   1.000
_cell.length_b   1.000
_cell.length_c   1.000
_cell.angle_alpha   90.00
_cell.angle_beta   90.00
_cell.angle_gamma   90.00
#
_symmetry.space_group_name_H-M   'P 1'
#
loop_
_entity.id
_entity.type
_entity.pdbx_description
1 polymer ?
#
loop_
_entity_poly.entity_id
_entity_poly.type
_entity_poly.pdbx_seq_one_letter_code
_entity_poly.pdbx_strand_id
1 'polypeptide(L)' 'VIVSGELKGTIEAINGLEITGTGRVYGDVTGDRLIVDEGAIYKGNVNMDIITSKKKYEEEKLGRSGR' A
#
# COMPACT_ATOMS: atom_id res chain seq x y z
N VAL A 1 2.06 -5.25 0.04
CA VAL A 1 2.89 -5.53 1.24
C VAL A 1 1.97 -6.08 2.31
N ILE A 2 2.34 -7.16 3.00
CA ILE A 2 1.51 -7.76 4.07
C ILE A 2 2.29 -7.71 5.39
N VAL A 3 1.66 -7.24 6.45
CA VAL A 3 2.25 -7.11 7.80
C VAL A 3 1.47 -7.97 8.79
N SER A 4 2.16 -8.94 9.38
CA SER A 4 1.63 -9.85 10.42
C SER A 4 2.41 -9.83 11.73
N GLY A 5 3.39 -8.94 11.84
CA GLY A 5 4.20 -8.71 13.02
C GLY A 5 4.29 -7.22 13.34
N GLU A 6 5.37 -6.81 14.00
CA GLU A 6 5.60 -5.41 14.35
C GLU A 6 6.53 -4.75 13.32
N LEU A 7 6.09 -3.64 12.74
CA LEU A 7 6.86 -2.82 11.81
C LEU A 7 6.93 -1.40 12.36
N LYS A 8 8.15 -0.85 12.44
CA LYS A 8 8.38 0.54 12.85
C LYS A 8 9.16 1.29 11.78
N GLY A 9 8.67 2.45 11.36
CA GLY A 9 9.30 3.30 10.36
C GLY A 9 8.39 3.65 9.19
N THR A 10 8.97 4.27 8.17
CA THR A 10 8.24 4.74 6.97
C THR A 10 8.06 3.59 5.97
N ILE A 11 6.85 3.41 5.46
CA ILE A 11 6.49 2.39 4.48
C ILE A 11 6.01 3.06 3.20
N GLU A 12 6.62 2.70 2.07
CA GLU A 12 6.12 3.04 0.74
C GLU A 12 5.49 1.80 0.09
N ALA A 13 4.17 1.80 -0.08
CA ALA A 13 3.39 0.68 -0.58
C ALA A 13 2.68 1.04 -1.90
N ILE A 14 3.39 0.87 -3.01
CA ILE A 14 2.95 1.26 -4.37
C ILE A 14 1.82 0.36 -4.93
N ASN A 15 1.66 -0.87 -4.42
CA ASN A 15 0.57 -1.78 -4.82
C ASN A 15 -0.29 -2.18 -3.61
N GLY A 16 -0.34 -1.31 -2.62
CA GLY A 16 -1.11 -1.48 -1.40
C GLY A 16 -0.38 -2.14 -0.24
N LEU A 17 -0.83 -1.78 0.96
CA LEU A 17 -0.43 -2.30 2.25
C LEU A 17 -1.62 -3.02 2.91
N GLU A 18 -1.37 -4.20 3.45
CA GLU A 18 -2.34 -5.00 4.21
C GLU A 18 -1.75 -5.29 5.60
N ILE A 19 -2.46 -4.90 6.64
CA ILE A 19 -2.10 -5.17 8.02
C ILE A 19 -3.08 -6.21 8.54
N THR A 20 -2.58 -7.43 8.76
CA THR A 20 -3.38 -8.55 9.27
C THR A 20 -3.73 -8.33 10.74
N GLY A 21 -4.65 -9.12 11.30
CA GLY A 21 -5.13 -8.95 12.68
C GLY A 21 -4.07 -9.06 13.79
N THR A 22 -2.89 -9.62 13.52
CA THR A 22 -1.75 -9.61 14.46
C THR A 22 -0.69 -8.56 14.12
N GLY A 23 -0.88 -7.83 13.02
CA GLY A 23 0.02 -6.80 12.51
C GLY A 23 -0.04 -5.52 13.34
N ARG A 24 1.13 -4.95 13.59
CA ARG A 24 1.31 -3.69 14.31
C ARG A 24 2.25 -2.79 13.52
N VAL A 25 1.76 -1.64 13.08
CA VAL A 25 2.55 -0.67 12.31
C VAL A 25 2.66 0.63 13.09
N TYR A 26 3.89 1.08 13.30
CA TYR A 26 4.20 2.35 13.97
C TYR A 26 5.11 3.20 13.08
N GLY A 27 4.53 4.16 12.38
CA GLY A 27 5.25 5.03 11.45
C GLY A 27 4.38 5.45 10.29
N ASP A 28 4.97 6.19 9.35
CA ASP A 28 4.22 6.80 8.27
C ASP A 28 4.09 5.86 7.08
N VAL A 29 2.89 5.78 6.51
CA VAL A 29 2.58 4.98 5.33
C VAL A 29 2.25 5.90 4.17
N THR A 30 2.89 5.66 3.03
CA THR A 30 2.56 6.29 1.75
C THR A 30 2.22 5.22 0.74
N GLY A 31 1.09 5.30 0.05
CA GLY A 31 0.69 4.25 -0.90
C GLY A 31 -0.54 4.57 -1.72
N ASP A 32 -1.04 3.56 -2.43
CA ASP A 32 -2.25 3.64 -3.27
C ASP A 32 -3.46 2.89 -2.66
N ARG A 33 -3.23 2.00 -1.69
CA ARG A 33 -4.27 1.23 -1.00
C ARG A 33 -3.82 0.82 0.41
N LEU A 34 -4.73 0.92 1.38
CA LEU A 34 -4.55 0.41 2.74
C LEU A 34 -5.68 -0.53 3.11
N ILE A 35 -5.35 -1.73 3.60
CA ILE A 35 -6.26 -2.70 4.19
C ILE A 35 -5.80 -2.94 5.63
N VAL A 36 -6.72 -2.84 6.58
CA VAL A 36 -6.46 -3.05 8.00
C VAL A 36 -7.49 -4.03 8.51
N ASP A 37 -7.04 -5.22 8.88
CA ASP A 37 -7.89 -6.28 9.39
C ASP A 37 -8.30 -6.03 10.85
N GLU A 38 -9.35 -6.73 11.29
CA GLU A 38 -9.76 -6.72 12.68
C GLU A 38 -8.64 -7.19 13.61
N GLY A 39 -8.36 -6.43 14.67
CA GLY A 39 -7.28 -6.70 15.63
C GLY A 39 -5.93 -6.06 15.26
N ALA A 40 -5.78 -5.58 14.02
CA ALA A 40 -4.59 -4.88 13.59
C ALA A 40 -4.42 -3.53 14.32
N ILE A 41 -3.17 -3.13 14.55
CA ILE A 41 -2.85 -1.83 15.14
C ILE A 41 -2.06 -1.00 14.14
N TYR A 42 -2.53 0.23 13.92
CA TYR A 42 -1.82 1.23 13.13
C TYR A 42 -1.65 2.52 13.94
N LYS A 43 -0.45 3.10 13.91
CA LYS A 43 -0.13 4.39 14.52
C LYS A 43 0.88 5.18 13.70
N GLY A 44 0.45 6.25 13.06
CA GLY A 44 1.29 7.16 12.29
C GLY A 44 0.47 7.96 11.27
N ASN A 45 1.12 8.63 10.33
CA ASN A 45 0.43 9.34 9.25
C ASN A 45 0.21 8.43 8.06
N VAL A 46 -0.97 8.48 7.45
CA VAL A 46 -1.28 7.75 6.22
C VAL A 46 -1.48 8.76 5.10
N ASN A 47 -0.68 8.63 4.05
CA ASN A 47 -0.86 9.32 2.79
C ASN A 47 -1.23 8.28 1.72
N MET A 48 -2.44 8.39 1.18
CA MET A 48 -2.99 7.48 0.16
C MET A 48 -3.31 8.22 -1.14
N ASP A 49 -2.68 9.38 -1.32
CA ASP A 49 -2.83 10.26 -2.49
C ASP A 49 -1.75 10.04 -3.55
N ILE A 50 -0.93 8.98 -3.41
CA ILE A 50 -0.16 8.46 -4.54
C ILE A 50 -1.16 7.80 -5.50
N ILE A 51 -1.76 8.62 -6.36
CA ILE A 51 -2.31 8.16 -7.63
C ILE A 51 -1.14 7.48 -8.32
N THR A 52 -1.22 6.16 -8.46
CA THR A 52 -0.23 5.26 -9.05
C THR A 52 0.07 5.70 -10.48
N SER A 53 0.90 6.73 -10.61
CA SER A 53 1.22 7.44 -11.85
C SER A 53 2.18 6.66 -12.73
N LYS A 54 2.42 5.36 -12.44
CA LYS A 54 3.38 4.55 -13.19
C LYS A 54 2.88 3.20 -13.69
N LYS A 55 1.91 2.54 -13.06
CA LYS A 55 1.42 1.23 -13.56
C LYS A 55 0.25 1.34 -14.53
N LYS A 56 -0.70 2.24 -14.28
CA LYS A 56 -1.85 2.45 -15.20
C LYS A 56 -1.43 2.96 -16.58
N TYR A 57 -0.39 3.80 -16.64
CA TYR A 57 0.13 4.37 -17.90
C TYR A 57 0.88 3.36 -18.79
N GLU A 58 1.53 2.33 -18.22
CA GLU A 58 2.29 1.32 -18.99
C GLU A 58 1.38 0.19 -19.51
N GLU A 59 0.37 -0.21 -18.73
CA GLU A 59 -0.60 -1.25 -19.13
C GLU A 59 -1.56 -0.77 -20.23
N GLU A 60 -1.98 0.50 -20.21
CA GLU A 60 -2.83 1.09 -21.27
C GLU A 60 -2.08 1.30 -22.61
N LYS A 61 -0.74 1.37 -22.58
CA LYS A 61 0.11 1.48 -23.79
C LYS A 61 0.35 0.12 -24.46
N LEU A 62 0.46 -0.97 -23.69
CA LEU A 62 0.75 -2.30 -24.24
C LEU A 62 -0.49 -3.00 -24.82
N GLY A 63 -1.71 -2.66 -24.36
CA GLY A 63 -2.96 -3.27 -24.83
C GLY A 63 -3.53 -2.73 -26.17
N ARG A 64 -2.95 -1.68 -26.76
CA ARG A 64 -3.49 -1.02 -27.97
C ARG A 64 -2.69 -1.27 -29.26
N SER A 65 -1.63 -2.09 -29.23
CA SER A 65 -0.78 -2.39 -30.41
C SER A 65 -1.12 -3.70 -31.13
N GLY A 66 -2.27 -4.32 -30.84
CA GLY A 66 -2.74 -5.53 -31.52
C GLY A 66 -3.93 -5.25 -32.44
N ARG A 67 -3.70 -4.55 -33.56
CA ARG A 67 -4.55 -4.57 -34.75
C ARG A 67 -3.79 -4.03 -35.96
#